data_AF-A0A931WNY6-F1
#
_entry.id   AF-A0A931WNY6-F1
#
_cell.length_a   1.000
_cell.length_b   1.000
_cell.length_c   1.000
_cell.angle_alpha   90.00
_cell.angle_beta   90.00
_cell.angle_gamma   90.00
#
_symmetry.space_group_name_H-M   'P 1'
#
loop_
_entity.id
_entity.type
_entity.pdbx_description
1 polymer ?
#
loop_
_entity_poly.entity_id
_entity_poly.type
_entity_poly.pdbx_seq_one_letter_code
_entity_poly.pdbx_strand_id
1 'polypeptide(L)'
;MSNPTIPRLTVVFLVATLLLPSALPAGDFTEPAAVGIGVTAGNLWFVPVKAISVTWGLAAGSLAYLVFGGDSEMARQIWEDSSQGPYLITPEIARAAV
;
A
#
# COMPACT_ATOMS: atom_id res chain seq x y z
N MET A 1 -28.82 23.69 7.65
CA MET A 1 -28.74 23.17 6.26
C MET A 1 -27.27 23.05 5.87
N SER A 2 -26.68 21.85 5.99
CA SER A 2 -25.29 21.60 5.58
C SER A 2 -25.23 21.40 4.06
N ASN A 3 -24.52 22.29 3.35
CA ASN A 3 -24.41 22.27 1.90
C ASN A 3 -23.62 21.01 1.43
N PRO A 4 -24.24 20.03 0.74
CA PRO A 4 -23.63 18.73 0.42
C PRO A 4 -22.64 18.80 -0.77
N THR A 5 -22.34 19.99 -1.29
CA THR A 5 -21.53 20.18 -2.50
C THR A 5 -20.02 20.22 -2.23
N ILE A 6 -19.61 20.64 -1.04
CA ILE A 6 -18.20 20.73 -0.62
C ILE A 6 -17.49 19.36 -0.61
N PRO A 7 -18.03 18.29 0.02
CA PRO A 7 -17.31 17.02 0.08
C PRO A 7 -17.16 16.35 -1.30
N ARG A 8 -18.13 16.58 -2.21
CA ARG A 8 -18.09 16.02 -3.57
C ARG A 8 -17.01 16.68 -4.43
N LEU A 9 -16.83 18.00 -4.30
CA LEU A 9 -15.77 18.74 -5.00
C LEU A 9 -14.39 18.32 -4.50
N THR A 10 -14.21 18.10 -3.18
CA THR A 10 -12.96 17.61 -2.62
C THR A 10 -12.60 16.23 -3.15
N VAL A 11 -13.57 15.31 -3.23
CA VAL A 11 -13.33 13.96 -3.76
C VAL A 11 -13.01 14.01 -5.25
N VAL A 12 -13.72 14.82 -6.04
CA VAL A 12 -13.43 14.98 -7.48
C VAL A 12 -12.05 15.61 -7.69
N PHE A 13 -11.64 16.58 -6.88
CA PHE A 13 -10.32 17.20 -6.95
C PHE A 13 -9.20 16.21 -6.55
N LEU A 14 -9.43 15.38 -5.54
CA LEU A 14 -8.52 14.32 -5.13
C LEU A 14 -8.38 13.25 -6.21
N VAL A 15 -9.48 12.82 -6.80
CA VAL A 15 -9.48 11.83 -7.89
C VAL A 15 -8.85 12.41 -9.15
N ALA A 16 -9.10 13.69 -9.47
CA ALA A 16 -8.46 14.37 -10.59
C ALA A 16 -6.94 14.49 -10.39
N THR A 17 -6.47 14.82 -9.19
CA THR A 17 -5.02 14.88 -8.90
C THR A 17 -4.35 13.51 -8.92
N LEU A 18 -5.08 12.44 -8.59
CA LEU A 18 -4.61 11.05 -8.72
C LEU A 18 -4.61 10.53 -10.17
N LEU A 19 -5.47 11.09 -11.03
CA LEU A 19 -5.61 10.70 -12.46
C LEU A 19 -4.77 11.56 -13.40
N LEU A 20 -4.20 12.67 -12.94
CA LEU A 20 -3.25 13.45 -13.73
C LEU A 20 -1.99 12.59 -13.93
N PRO A 21 -1.62 12.25 -15.17
CA PRO A 21 -0.32 11.63 -15.41
C PRO A 21 0.71 12.62 -14.91
N SER A 22 1.54 12.20 -13.97
CA SER A 22 2.65 12.99 -13.45
C SER A 22 3.60 13.28 -14.60
N ALA A 23 3.37 14.40 -15.28
CA ALA A 23 4.23 14.97 -16.29
C ALA A 23 5.49 15.49 -15.59
N LEU A 24 6.30 14.57 -15.08
CA LEU A 24 7.65 14.85 -14.66
C LEU A 24 8.43 15.26 -15.92
N PRO A 25 9.13 16.40 -15.92
CA PRO A 25 9.93 16.81 -17.06
C PRO A 25 10.95 15.70 -17.38
N ALA A 26 10.95 15.22 -18.62
CA ALA A 26 11.95 14.30 -19.16
C ALA A 26 13.30 15.03 -19.36
N GLY A 27 13.82 15.69 -18.32
CA GLY A 27 15.11 16.35 -18.30
C GLY A 27 16.11 15.53 -17.49
N ASP A 28 17.06 14.91 -18.17
CA ASP A 28 18.34 14.39 -17.65
C ASP A 28 18.31 13.54 -16.36
N PHE A 29 17.27 12.72 -16.15
CA PHE A 29 17.35 11.66 -15.15
C PHE A 29 18.04 10.45 -15.75
N THR A 30 19.21 10.08 -15.19
CA THR A 30 19.82 8.78 -15.46
C THR A 30 18.85 7.67 -15.06
N GLU A 31 18.76 6.60 -15.84
CA GLU A 31 17.91 5.42 -15.53
C GLU A 31 17.99 4.96 -14.05
N PRO A 32 19.17 4.87 -13.40
CA PRO A 32 19.23 4.54 -11.97
C PRO A 32 18.59 5.58 -11.05
N ALA A 33 18.67 6.87 -11.39
CA ALA A 33 18.00 7.93 -10.62
C ALA A 33 16.49 7.87 -10.79
N ALA A 34 16.00 7.62 -12.01
CA ALA A 34 14.57 7.45 -12.28
C ALA A 34 13.99 6.22 -11.54
N VAL A 35 14.71 5.09 -11.56
CA VAL A 35 14.33 3.89 -10.81
C VAL A 35 14.36 4.13 -9.30
N GLY A 36 15.40 4.80 -8.79
CA GLY A 36 15.50 5.15 -7.37
C GLY A 36 14.34 6.04 -6.89
N ILE A 37 13.98 7.06 -7.68
CA ILE A 37 12.84 7.94 -7.38
C ILE A 37 11.52 7.16 -7.44
N GLY A 38 11.32 6.33 -8.46
CA GLY A 38 10.12 5.52 -8.62
C GLY A 38 9.91 4.53 -7.46
N VAL A 39 10.98 3.84 -7.05
CA VAL A 39 10.95 2.90 -5.92
C VAL A 39 10.72 3.65 -4.60
N THR A 40 11.33 4.81 -4.41
CA THR A 40 11.14 5.63 -3.19
C THR A 40 9.70 6.15 -3.09
N ALA A 41 9.18 6.71 -4.17
CA ALA A 41 7.80 7.18 -4.25
C ALA A 41 6.79 6.03 -4.05
N GLY A 42 7.05 4.86 -4.64
CA GLY A 42 6.24 3.66 -4.46
C GLY A 42 6.24 3.18 -3.00
N ASN A 43 7.41 3.16 -2.35
CA ASN A 43 7.55 2.75 -0.94
C ASN A 43 6.85 3.70 0.04
N LEU A 44 6.77 4.99 -0.29
CA LEU A 44 6.07 5.96 0.54
C LEU A 44 4.60 5.57 0.78
N TRP A 45 3.96 4.92 -0.19
CA TRP A 45 2.60 4.42 -0.06
C TRP A 45 2.54 2.93 0.30
N PHE A 46 3.43 2.13 -0.27
CA PHE A 46 3.45 0.68 -0.06
C PHE A 46 3.71 0.30 1.40
N VAL A 47 4.65 0.99 2.07
CA VAL A 47 5.01 0.70 3.47
C VAL A 47 3.83 0.97 4.43
N PRO A 48 3.16 2.14 4.38
CA PRO A 48 1.95 2.36 5.20
C PRO A 48 0.82 1.38 4.91
N VAL A 49 0.54 1.08 3.62
CA VAL A 49 -0.50 0.13 3.25
C VAL A 49 -0.20 -1.25 3.82
N LYS A 50 1.06 -1.69 3.73
CA LYS A 50 1.48 -2.97 4.30
C LYS A 50 1.37 -2.98 5.82
N ALA A 51 1.71 -1.88 6.50
CA ALA A 51 1.54 -1.78 7.95
C ALA A 51 0.07 -1.95 8.38
N ILE A 52 -0.87 -1.36 7.63
CA ILE A 52 -2.31 -1.53 7.86
C ILE A 52 -2.72 -2.99 7.65
N SER A 53 -2.26 -3.61 6.56
CA SER A 53 -2.56 -5.01 6.25
C SER A 53 -2.07 -5.98 7.35
N VAL A 54 -0.83 -5.81 7.83
CA VAL A 54 -0.28 -6.61 8.94
C VAL A 54 -1.06 -6.38 10.24
N THR A 55 -1.45 -5.15 10.53
CA THR A 55 -2.25 -4.83 11.72
C THR A 55 -3.62 -5.51 11.67
N TRP A 56 -4.23 -5.51 10.49
CA TRP A 56 -5.52 -6.18 10.27
C TRP A 56 -5.38 -7.70 10.36
N GLY A 57 -4.29 -8.25 9.83
CA GLY A 57 -3.92 -9.65 9.97
C GLY A 57 -3.73 -10.08 11.42
N LEU A 58 -3.06 -9.25 12.23
CA LEU A 58 -2.92 -9.48 13.67
C LEU A 58 -4.27 -9.50 14.39
N ALA A 59 -5.15 -8.54 14.08
CA ALA A 59 -6.49 -8.47 14.66
C ALA A 59 -7.35 -9.67 14.24
N ALA A 60 -7.34 -10.01 12.96
CA ALA A 60 -8.06 -11.15 12.40
C ALA A 60 -7.55 -12.48 12.98
N GLY A 61 -6.22 -12.68 13.06
CA GLY A 61 -5.60 -13.87 13.64
C GLY A 61 -5.90 -14.01 15.13
N SER A 62 -5.90 -12.90 15.88
CA SER A 62 -6.24 -12.90 17.31
C SER A 62 -7.72 -13.23 17.54
N LEU A 63 -8.63 -12.68 16.72
CA LEU A 63 -10.06 -13.01 16.78
C LEU A 63 -10.31 -14.47 16.39
N ALA A 64 -9.64 -14.94 15.33
CA ALA A 64 -9.65 -16.33 14.91
C ALA A 64 -9.24 -17.27 16.06
N TYR A 65 -8.14 -16.97 16.75
CA TYR A 65 -7.71 -17.77 17.90
C TYR A 65 -8.81 -17.88 18.97
N LEU A 66 -9.48 -16.78 19.30
CA LEU A 66 -10.56 -16.78 20.29
C LEU A 66 -11.82 -17.53 19.83
N VAL A 67 -12.23 -17.33 18.58
CA VAL A 67 -13.46 -17.94 18.02
C VAL A 67 -13.31 -19.44 17.85
N PHE A 68 -12.12 -19.90 17.44
CA PHE A 68 -11.85 -21.31 17.14
C PHE A 68 -11.27 -22.06 18.36
N GLY A 69 -11.49 -21.56 19.57
CA GLY A 69 -11.19 -22.30 20.80
C GLY A 69 -9.70 -22.46 21.11
N GLY A 70 -8.87 -21.51 20.65
CA GLY A 70 -7.43 -21.53 20.87
C GLY A 70 -6.64 -22.26 19.78
N ASP A 71 -7.21 -22.39 18.57
CA ASP A 71 -6.47 -22.94 17.43
C ASP A 71 -5.34 -21.98 17.00
N SER A 72 -4.14 -22.26 17.50
CA SER A 72 -2.93 -21.51 17.20
C SER A 72 -2.45 -21.70 15.76
N GLU A 73 -2.80 -22.82 15.13
CA GLU A 73 -2.37 -23.10 13.76
C GLU A 73 -3.12 -22.20 12.78
N MET A 74 -4.44 -22.09 12.96
CA MET A 74 -5.27 -21.22 12.13
C MET A 74 -4.91 -19.74 12.32
N ALA A 75 -4.67 -19.32 13.57
CA ALA A 75 -4.22 -17.95 13.87
C ALA A 75 -2.83 -17.65 13.27
N ARG A 76 -1.91 -18.63 13.31
CA ARG A 76 -0.58 -18.54 12.70
C ARG A 76 -0.67 -18.43 11.18
N GLN A 77 -1.55 -19.19 10.54
CA GLN A 77 -1.74 -19.12 9.09
C GLN A 77 -2.23 -17.72 8.64
N ILE A 78 -3.18 -17.12 9.37
CA ILE A 78 -3.66 -15.76 9.08
C ILE A 78 -2.54 -14.73 9.27
N TRP A 79 -1.72 -14.91 10.30
CA TRP A 79 -0.56 -14.05 10.54
C TRP A 79 0.49 -14.17 9.43
N GLU A 80 0.81 -15.39 8.99
CA GLU A 80 1.76 -15.63 7.92
C GLU A 80 1.26 -15.03 6.59
N ASP A 81 0.01 -15.26 6.20
CA ASP A 81 -0.55 -14.71 4.96
C ASP A 81 -0.57 -13.17 4.93
N SER A 82 -0.81 -12.53 6.06
CA SER A 82 -0.88 -11.07 6.15
C SER A 82 0.48 -10.38 6.31
N SER A 83 1.49 -11.09 6.84
CA SER A 83 2.84 -10.56 7.03
C SER A 83 3.79 -10.91 5.89
N GLN A 84 3.54 -11.98 5.15
CA GLN A 84 4.41 -12.43 4.08
C GLN A 84 4.50 -11.43 2.90
N GLY A 85 5.54 -11.61 2.09
CA GLY A 85 5.84 -10.80 0.92
C GLY A 85 6.83 -9.66 1.18
N PRO A 86 7.21 -8.92 0.13
CA PRO A 86 8.20 -7.85 0.22
C PRO A 86 7.69 -6.68 1.05
N TYR A 87 8.54 -6.11 1.91
CA TYR A 87 8.20 -4.95 2.75
C TYR A 87 8.63 -3.63 2.13
N LEU A 88 9.54 -3.70 1.17
CA LEU A 88 9.95 -2.60 0.34
C LEU A 88 9.88 -3.08 -1.10
N ILE A 89 9.37 -2.21 -1.97
CA ILE A 89 9.63 -2.31 -3.40
C ILE A 89 11.12 -2.06 -3.56
N THR A 90 11.83 -2.96 -4.22
CA THR A 90 13.22 -2.77 -4.61
C THR A 90 13.31 -2.69 -6.14
N PRO A 91 14.39 -2.12 -6.71
CA PRO A 91 14.58 -2.05 -8.16
C PRO A 91 14.43 -3.41 -8.85
N GLU A 92 14.86 -4.50 -8.20
CA GLU A 92 14.80 -5.86 -8.71
C GLU A 92 13.35 -6.36 -8.79
N ILE A 93 12.55 -6.09 -7.75
CA ILE A 93 11.13 -6.44 -7.71
C ILE A 93 10.35 -5.59 -8.72
N ALA A 94 10.68 -4.30 -8.83
CA ALA A 94 10.03 -3.40 -9.78
C ALA A 94 10.29 -3.80 -11.24
N ARG A 95 11.52 -4.24 -11.57
CA ARG A 95 11.87 -4.74 -12.91
C ARG A 95 11.23 -6.08 -13.25
N ALA A 96 10.98 -6.94 -12.27
CA ALA A 96 10.31 -8.22 -12.48
C ALA A 96 8.79 -8.09 -12.72
N ALA A 97 8.21 -6.91 -12.47
CA ALA A 97 6.78 -6.63 -12.61
C ALA A 97 6.39 -6.00 -13.97
N VAL A 98 7.37 -5.72 -14.84
CA VAL A 98 7.20 -5.19 -16.21
C VAL A 98 7.42 -6.30 -17.22
#